data_AF-A0A760BFQ0-F1
#
_entry.id   AF-A0A760BFQ0-F1
#
_cell.length_a   1.000
_cell.length_b   1.000
_cell.length_c   1.000
_cell.angle_alpha   90.00
_cell.angle_beta   90.00
_cell.angle_gamma   90.00
#
_symmetry.space_group_name_H-M   'P 1'
#
loop_
_entity.id
_entity.type
_entity.pdbx_description
1 polymer ?
#
loop_
_entity_poly.entity_id
_entity_poly.type
_entity_poly.pdbx_seq_one_letter_code
_entity_poly.pdbx_strand_id
1 'polypeptide(L)' 'MKRDDREILNGIAVQMKKGIEYINTGRIGVGKAWIEEAARDLNIMLTMTGAENGKESPDNE' A
#
# COMPACT_ATOMS: atom_id res chain seq x y z
N MET A 1 5.77 -6.67 -11.59
CA MET A 1 4.62 -5.99 -10.96
C MET A 1 3.45 -6.06 -11.92
N LYS A 2 2.45 -6.87 -11.59
CA LYS A 2 1.28 -7.15 -12.42
C LYS A 2 0.43 -5.87 -12.55
N ARG A 3 -0.46 -5.82 -13.54
CA ARG A 3 -1.35 -4.66 -13.74
C ARG A 3 -2.17 -4.38 -12.49
N ASP A 4 -2.69 -5.43 -11.86
CA ASP A 4 -3.50 -5.35 -10.65
C ASP A 4 -2.72 -4.76 -9.46
N ASP A 5 -1.45 -5.18 -9.28
CA ASP A 5 -0.56 -4.60 -8.25
C ASP A 5 -0.37 -3.09 -8.44
N ARG A 6 -0.27 -2.63 -9.70
CA ARG A 6 -0.11 -1.20 -10.01
C ARG A 6 -1.38 -0.41 -9.71
N GLU A 7 -2.54 -0.97 -9.98
CA GLU A 7 -3.83 -0.33 -9.66
C GLU A 7 -4.02 -0.21 -8.14
N ILE A 8 -3.65 -1.26 -7.38
CA ILE A 8 -3.64 -1.24 -5.91
C ILE A 8 -2.68 -0.18 -5.37
N LEU A 9 -1.44 -0.12 -5.88
CA LEU A 9 -0.46 0.91 -5.48
C LEU A 9 -0.94 2.33 -5.78
N ASN A 10 -1.60 2.52 -6.92
CA ASN A 10 -2.16 3.82 -7.27
C ASN A 10 -3.28 4.22 -6.27
N GLY A 11 -4.12 3.27 -5.88
CA GLY A 11 -5.11 3.46 -4.81
C GLY A 11 -4.46 3.90 -3.49
N ILE A 12 -3.43 3.19 -3.04
CA ILE A 12 -2.66 3.51 -1.83
C ILE A 12 -2.04 4.91 -1.92
N ALA A 13 -1.44 5.26 -3.07
CA ALA A 13 -0.84 6.58 -3.27
C ALA A 13 -1.88 7.71 -3.17
N VAL A 14 -3.10 7.49 -3.68
CA VAL A 14 -4.22 8.45 -3.54
C VAL A 14 -4.63 8.60 -2.07
N GLN A 15 -4.68 7.52 -1.29
CA GLN A 15 -4.98 7.59 0.14
C GLN A 15 -3.91 8.40 0.91
N MET A 16 -2.63 8.13 0.64
CA MET A 16 -1.52 8.89 1.25
C MET A 16 -1.59 10.37 0.90
N LYS A 17 -1.86 10.70 -0.37
CA LYS A 17 -2.02 12.09 -0.83
C LYS A 17 -3.15 12.79 -0.07
N LYS A 18 -4.33 12.16 0.06
CA LYS A 18 -5.44 12.70 0.84
C LYS A 18 -5.05 12.93 2.30
N GLY A 19 -4.33 11.99 2.91
CA GLY A 19 -3.84 12.12 4.28
C GLY A 19 -2.96 13.36 4.47
N ILE A 20 -2.02 13.58 3.55
CA ILE A 20 -1.15 14.77 3.55
C ILE A 20 -1.98 16.06 3.36
N GLU A 21 -2.95 16.07 2.44
CA GLU A 21 -3.86 17.21 2.23
C GLU A 21 -4.66 17.56 3.50
N TYR A 22 -5.15 16.55 4.23
CA TYR A 22 -5.84 16.79 5.51
C TYR A 22 -4.91 17.35 6.59
N ILE A 23 -3.68 16.84 6.69
CA ILE A 23 -2.66 17.38 7.61
C ILE A 23 -2.37 18.85 7.28
N ASN A 24 -2.15 19.17 6.00
CA ASN A 24 -1.87 20.53 5.55
C ASN A 24 -3.03 21.51 5.79
N THR A 25 -4.26 21.02 5.89
CA THR A 25 -5.45 21.83 6.24
C THR A 25 -5.74 21.88 7.75
N GLY A 26 -4.81 21.41 8.60
CA GLY A 26 -4.95 21.41 10.06
C GLY A 26 -5.79 20.27 10.62
N ARG A 27 -6.34 19.39 9.77
CA ARG A 27 -7.11 18.20 10.16
C ARG A 27 -6.18 17.02 10.40
N ILE A 28 -5.23 17.18 11.32
CA ILE A 28 -4.13 16.24 11.56
C ILE A 28 -4.65 14.84 11.91
N GLY A 29 -5.66 14.73 12.78
CA GLY A 29 -6.21 13.42 13.18
C GLY A 29 -6.81 12.64 12.01
N VAL A 30 -7.56 13.33 11.14
CA VAL A 30 -8.13 12.73 9.92
C VAL A 30 -7.03 12.33 8.96
N GLY A 31 -6.04 13.20 8.73
CA GLY A 31 -4.95 12.91 7.83
C GLY A 31 -4.05 11.76 8.31
N LYS A 32 -3.83 11.65 9.63
CA LYS A 32 -3.11 10.53 10.24
C LYS A 32 -3.84 9.21 10.00
N ALA A 33 -5.17 9.18 10.17
CA ALA A 33 -5.97 7.98 9.93
C ALA A 33 -5.82 7.49 8.47
N TRP A 34 -5.90 8.40 7.49
CA TRP A 34 -5.66 8.07 6.07
C TRP A 34 -4.27 7.51 5.79
N ILE A 35 -3.23 8.07 6.42
CA ILE A 35 -1.85 7.58 6.23
C ILE A 35 -1.66 6.21 6.87
N GLU A 36 -2.22 5.98 8.06
CA GLU A 36 -2.16 4.69 8.75
C GLU A 36 -2.87 3.58 7.97
N GLU A 37 -4.04 3.90 7.40
CA GLU A 37 -4.79 2.98 6.53
C GLU A 37 -3.99 2.64 5.26
N ALA A 38 -3.47 3.66 4.58
CA ALA A 38 -2.66 3.47 3.37
C ALA A 38 -1.38 2.65 3.65
N ALA A 39 -0.74 2.85 4.81
CA ALA A 39 0.43 2.08 5.22
C ALA A 39 0.08 0.61 5.50
N ARG A 40 -1.10 0.35 6.09
CA ARG A 40 -1.60 -1.02 6.31
C ARG A 40 -1.88 -1.73 5.00
N ASP A 41 -2.56 -1.05 4.06
CA ASP A 41 -2.87 -1.59 2.73
C ASP A 41 -1.59 -1.92 1.96
N LEU A 42 -0.58 -1.05 2.02
CA LEU A 42 0.72 -1.31 1.43
C LEU A 42 1.39 -2.53 2.02
N ASN A 43 1.37 -2.68 3.34
CA ASN A 43 1.97 -3.82 4.01
C ASN A 43 1.28 -5.15 3.62
N ILE A 44 -0.05 -5.14 3.51
CA ILE A 44 -0.82 -6.31 3.04
C ILE A 44 -0.42 -6.66 1.61
N MET A 45 -0.39 -5.67 0.71
CA MET A 45 -0.01 -5.91 -0.69
C MET A 45 1.42 -6.48 -0.79
N LEU A 46 2.39 -5.88 -0.11
CA LEU A 46 3.78 -6.35 -0.14
C LEU A 46 3.92 -7.77 0.41
N THR A 47 3.12 -8.13 1.44
CA THR A 47 3.08 -9.49 1.98
C THR A 47 2.50 -10.48 0.96
N MET A 48 1.41 -10.11 0.28
CA MET A 48 0.80 -10.95 -0.76
C MET A 48 1.74 -11.14 -1.95
N THR A 49 2.29 -10.05 -2.50
CA THR A 49 3.24 -10.12 -3.63
C THR A 49 4.52 -10.87 -3.24
N GLY A 50 5.01 -10.70 -2.01
CA GLY A 50 6.15 -11.46 -1.49
C GLY A 50 5.85 -12.96 -1.38
N ALA A 51 4.65 -13.34 -0.93
CA ALA A 51 4.21 -14.72 -0.85
C ALA A 51 3.96 -15.36 -2.22
N GLU A 52 3.50 -14.59 -3.21
CA GLU A 52 3.38 -15.03 -4.61
C GLU A 52 4.75 -15.29 -5.24
N ASN A 53 5.70 -14.35 -5.08
CA ASN A 53 7.06 -14.49 -5.63
C ASN A 53 7.87 -15.59 -4.91
N GLY A 54 7.60 -15.83 -3.62
CA GLY A 54 8.26 -16.89 -2.84
C GLY A 54 7.83 -18.32 -3.21
N LYS A 55 6.73 -18.49 -3.95
CA LYS A 55 6.29 -19.78 -4.50
C LYS A 55 6.91 -20.11 -5.85
N GLU A 56 7.64 -19.18 -6.47
CA GLU A 56 8.36 -19.41 -7.74
C GLU A 56 9.76 -20.03 -7.56
N SER A 57 10.04 -20.64 -6.40
CA SER A 57 11.13 -21.61 -6.26
C SER A 57 10.57 -23.03 -6.21
N PRO A 58 10.26 -23.68 -7.34
CA PRO A 58 10.35 -25.12 -7.40
C PRO A 58 11.83 -25.50 -7.46
N ASP A 59 12.23 -26.43 -6.59
CA ASP A 59 13.24 -27.45 -6.84
C ASP A 59 14.51 -27.02 -7.59
N ASN A 60 15.64 -26.94 -6.89
CA ASN A 60 16.91 -27.24 -7.54
C ASN A 60 17.83 -27.95 -6.55
N GLU A 61 17.80 -29.29 -6.64
CA GLU A 61 18.78 -30.33 -6.25
C GLU A 61 19.36 -30.35 -4.82
#